data_AF-A0A972F0J5-F1
#
_entry.id   AF-A0A972F0J5-F1
#
_cell.length_a   1.000
_cell.length_b   1.000
_cell.length_c   1.000
_cell.angle_alpha   90.00
_cell.angle_beta   90.00
_cell.angle_gamma   90.00
#
_symmetry.space_group_name_H-M   'P 1'
#
loop_
_entity.id
_entity.type
_entity.pdbx_description
1 polymer ?
#
loop_
_entity_poly.entity_id
_entity_poly.type
_entity_poly.pdbx_seq_one_letter_code
_entity_poly.pdbx_strand_id
1 'polypeptide(L)'
;MKKILVYLLSCSLAVQTACTSLSGTQIGALTGAGVGGVVGGLVDSKKPLRGALIGAAVGALAGMVIGYYVDTRTKDAAQTARDYNYTPAQGTVVQIEDVRMEPATVRPGAPSKLVMDYALLDSDPARRFQVREKRIIKSNNRSLKEIGPAVKTRSAGTYTTEQEVVFPSNLPEGAYALRGQVEADGRSSSRETLFQVVRLPGSPERYAFLPIHEVGYRAACP
;
A
#
# COMPACT_ATOMS: atom_id res chain seq x y z
N MET A 1 -18.28 -41.66 -3.32
CA MET A 1 -17.98 -41.48 -1.88
C MET A 1 -16.53 -41.76 -1.50
N LYS A 2 -15.86 -42.80 -2.04
CA LYS A 2 -14.44 -43.08 -1.75
C LYS A 2 -13.43 -42.01 -2.22
N LYS A 3 -13.73 -41.27 -3.31
CA LYS A 3 -12.84 -40.22 -3.84
C LYS A 3 -12.84 -38.91 -3.02
N ILE A 4 -13.93 -38.62 -2.31
CA ILE A 4 -14.06 -37.43 -1.46
C ILE A 4 -13.25 -37.58 -0.17
N LEU A 5 -13.19 -38.81 0.38
CA LEU A 5 -12.36 -39.13 1.54
C LEU A 5 -10.86 -38.99 1.20
N VAL A 6 -10.45 -39.34 -0.02
CA VAL A 6 -9.06 -39.19 -0.49
C VAL A 6 -8.70 -37.70 -0.67
N TYR A 7 -9.61 -36.85 -1.13
CA TYR A 7 -9.36 -35.40 -1.20
C TYR A 7 -9.28 -34.75 0.19
N LEU A 8 -10.15 -35.13 1.13
CA LEU A 8 -10.09 -34.66 2.52
C LEU A 8 -8.83 -35.16 3.26
N LEU A 9 -8.38 -36.39 2.98
CA LEU A 9 -7.17 -36.97 3.57
C LEU A 9 -5.88 -36.44 2.91
N SER A 10 -5.93 -36.02 1.64
CA SER A 10 -4.82 -35.35 0.95
C SER A 10 -4.62 -33.89 1.40
N CYS A 11 -5.71 -33.22 1.80
CA CYS A 11 -5.66 -31.86 2.33
C CYS A 11 -5.05 -31.79 3.74
N SER A 12 -5.07 -32.91 4.49
CA SER A 12 -4.49 -33.01 5.83
C SER A 12 -2.97 -33.27 5.82
N LEU A 13 -2.42 -33.79 4.72
CA LEU A 13 -0.98 -34.09 4.61
C LEU A 13 -0.14 -32.92 4.07
N ALA A 14 -0.75 -31.92 3.43
CA ALA A 14 -0.06 -30.72 2.94
C ALA A 14 0.18 -29.65 4.03
N VAL A 15 -0.34 -29.84 5.25
CA VAL A 15 -0.21 -28.87 6.36
C VAL A 15 1.09 -29.07 7.16
N GLN A 16 1.85 -30.14 6.91
CA GLN A 16 2.91 -30.59 7.83
C GLN A 16 4.31 -30.03 7.57
N THR A 17 4.51 -29.11 6.60
CA THR A 17 5.88 -28.57 6.29
C THR A 17 6.00 -27.05 6.29
N ALA A 18 5.21 -26.34 7.11
CA ALA A 18 5.39 -24.89 7.27
C ALA A 18 5.21 -24.43 8.73
N CYS A 19 5.82 -25.11 9.68
CA CYS A 19 5.98 -24.60 11.05
C CYS A 19 7.12 -23.57 11.11
N THR A 20 7.03 -22.51 10.32
CA THR A 20 7.68 -21.24 10.65
C THR A 20 6.75 -20.52 11.61
N SER A 21 7.26 -19.99 12.72
CA SER A 21 6.48 -19.16 13.65
C SER A 21 6.00 -17.89 12.94
N LEU A 22 4.84 -17.95 12.31
CA LEU A 22 4.20 -16.82 11.65
C LEU A 22 3.66 -15.84 12.70
N SER A 23 3.78 -14.54 12.44
CA SER A 23 3.15 -13.53 13.30
C SER A 23 1.62 -13.57 13.14
N GLY A 24 0.89 -13.07 14.14
CA GLY A 24 -0.58 -13.00 14.07
C GLY A 24 -1.09 -12.24 12.83
N THR A 25 -0.38 -11.19 12.42
CA THR A 25 -0.66 -10.44 11.19
C THR A 25 -0.49 -11.29 9.93
N GLN A 26 0.55 -12.13 9.87
CA GLN A 26 0.78 -13.04 8.73
C GLN A 26 -0.31 -14.11 8.65
N ILE A 27 -0.70 -14.69 9.78
CA ILE A 27 -1.79 -15.68 9.85
C ILE A 27 -3.11 -15.06 9.39
N GLY A 28 -3.42 -13.84 9.87
CA GLY A 28 -4.63 -13.11 9.47
C GLY A 28 -4.65 -12.79 7.99
N ALA A 29 -3.53 -12.32 7.44
CA ALA A 29 -3.43 -11.99 6.03
C ALA A 29 -3.56 -13.24 5.13
N LEU A 30 -2.89 -14.34 5.47
CA LEU A 30 -2.98 -15.61 4.72
C LEU A 30 -4.39 -16.18 4.74
N THR A 31 -5.00 -16.24 5.93
CA THR A 31 -6.36 -16.74 6.10
C THR A 31 -7.36 -15.86 5.36
N GLY A 32 -7.23 -14.54 5.50
CA GLY A 32 -8.07 -13.56 4.81
C GLY A 32 -7.98 -13.70 3.29
N ALA A 33 -6.78 -13.83 2.74
CA ALA A 33 -6.59 -14.01 1.31
C ALA A 33 -7.13 -15.34 0.79
N GLY A 34 -6.93 -16.43 1.52
CA GLY A 34 -7.46 -17.75 1.14
C GLY A 34 -8.99 -17.75 1.08
N VAL A 35 -9.64 -17.29 2.16
CA VAL A 35 -11.10 -17.20 2.22
C VAL A 35 -11.63 -16.20 1.19
N GLY A 36 -11.01 -15.02 1.11
CA GLY A 36 -11.39 -13.98 0.16
C GLY A 36 -11.27 -14.45 -1.28
N GLY A 37 -10.25 -15.22 -1.62
CA GLY A 37 -10.06 -15.79 -2.96
C GLY A 37 -11.15 -16.79 -3.32
N VAL A 38 -11.49 -17.72 -2.42
CA VAL A 38 -12.58 -18.67 -2.65
C VAL A 38 -13.91 -17.95 -2.86
N VAL A 39 -14.28 -17.05 -1.93
CA VAL A 39 -15.54 -16.30 -2.01
C VAL A 39 -15.58 -15.42 -3.25
N GLY A 40 -14.49 -14.70 -3.53
CA GLY A 40 -14.38 -13.84 -4.70
C GLY A 40 -14.57 -14.59 -6.01
N GLY A 41 -13.98 -15.79 -6.13
CA GLY A 41 -14.12 -16.62 -7.32
C GLY A 41 -15.53 -17.17 -7.52
N LEU A 42 -16.24 -17.48 -6.45
CA LEU A 42 -17.65 -17.88 -6.52
C LEU A 42 -18.55 -16.70 -6.93
N VAL A 43 -18.29 -15.49 -6.40
CA VAL A 43 -19.07 -14.28 -6.67
C VAL A 43 -18.91 -13.80 -8.12
N ASP A 44 -17.69 -13.79 -8.67
CA ASP A 44 -17.49 -13.46 -10.09
C ASP A 44 -17.63 -14.71 -10.95
N SER A 45 -18.83 -15.31 -11.00
CA SER A 45 -19.06 -16.58 -11.69
C SER A 45 -18.78 -16.51 -13.20
N LYS A 46 -18.75 -15.30 -13.79
CA LYS A 46 -18.37 -15.08 -15.20
C LYS A 46 -16.85 -15.07 -15.40
N LYS A 47 -16.09 -14.63 -14.40
CA LYS A 47 -14.63 -14.57 -14.41
C LYS A 47 -14.08 -15.00 -13.04
N PRO A 48 -14.17 -16.30 -12.68
CA PRO A 48 -13.86 -16.77 -11.33
C PRO A 48 -12.42 -16.49 -10.93
N LEU A 49 -11.46 -16.56 -11.87
CA LEU A 49 -10.07 -16.20 -11.60
C LEU A 49 -9.92 -14.72 -11.22
N ARG A 50 -10.62 -13.81 -11.91
CA ARG A 50 -10.62 -12.38 -11.60
C ARG A 50 -11.22 -12.14 -10.21
N GLY A 51 -12.36 -12.76 -9.93
CA GLY A 51 -13.01 -12.70 -8.63
C GLY A 51 -12.10 -13.18 -7.51
N ALA A 52 -11.42 -14.31 -7.72
CA ALA A 52 -10.51 -14.89 -6.75
C ALA A 52 -9.29 -13.98 -6.49
N LEU A 53 -8.68 -13.39 -7.52
CA LEU A 53 -7.57 -12.46 -7.33
C LEU A 53 -7.98 -11.20 -6.55
N ILE A 54 -9.12 -10.60 -6.88
CA ILE A 54 -9.62 -9.43 -6.17
C ILE A 54 -9.96 -9.79 -4.73
N GLY A 55 -10.68 -10.89 -4.52
CA GLY A 55 -11.07 -11.35 -3.19
C GLY A 55 -9.85 -11.69 -2.32
N ALA A 56 -8.84 -12.34 -2.90
CA ALA A 56 -7.57 -12.60 -2.22
C ALA A 56 -6.84 -11.30 -1.86
N ALA A 57 -6.81 -10.31 -2.76
CA ALA A 57 -6.21 -9.01 -2.47
C ALA A 57 -6.95 -8.25 -1.36
N VAL A 58 -8.28 -8.23 -1.36
CA VAL A 58 -9.09 -7.64 -0.26
C VAL A 58 -8.78 -8.34 1.05
N GLY A 59 -8.79 -9.67 1.06
CA GLY A 59 -8.51 -10.48 2.23
C GLY A 59 -7.09 -10.29 2.77
N ALA A 60 -6.10 -10.18 1.87
CA ALA A 60 -4.73 -9.86 2.25
C ALA A 60 -4.65 -8.47 2.89
N LEU A 61 -5.14 -7.43 2.21
CA LEU A 61 -5.08 -6.03 2.68
C LEU A 61 -5.83 -5.80 4.01
N ALA A 62 -6.71 -6.70 4.43
CA ALA A 62 -7.27 -6.69 5.77
C ALA A 62 -6.19 -6.83 6.86
N GLY A 63 -5.12 -7.60 6.59
CA GLY A 63 -3.95 -7.79 7.46
C GLY A 63 -2.79 -6.83 7.18
N MET A 64 -3.01 -5.73 6.44
CA MET A 64 -2.00 -4.68 6.26
C MET A 64 -1.68 -4.00 7.59
N VAL A 65 -0.40 -3.73 7.85
CA VAL A 65 0.02 -2.89 8.98
C VAL A 65 -0.01 -1.44 8.53
N ILE A 66 -0.63 -0.58 9.34
CA ILE A 66 -0.66 0.87 9.15
C ILE A 66 0.25 1.48 10.22
N GLY A 67 1.31 2.15 9.79
CA GLY A 67 2.34 2.74 10.64
C GLY A 67 2.05 4.19 11.00
N TYR A 68 3.12 4.94 11.25
CA TYR A 68 3.02 6.35 11.63
C TYR A 68 2.55 7.24 10.47
N TYR A 69 1.99 8.38 10.86
CA TYR A 69 1.54 9.42 9.95
C TYR A 69 2.40 10.67 10.17
N VAL A 70 3.02 11.18 9.11
CA VAL A 70 3.79 12.43 9.12
C VAL A 70 3.04 13.46 8.31
N ASP A 71 2.97 14.69 8.81
CA ASP A 71 2.54 15.83 8.02
C ASP A 71 3.50 17.00 8.13
N THR A 72 3.69 17.68 7.01
CA THR A 72 4.60 18.83 6.91
C THR A 72 3.89 19.93 6.12
N ARG A 73 3.91 21.15 6.64
CA ARG A 73 3.48 22.34 5.88
C ARG A 73 4.65 22.80 5.04
N THR A 74 4.60 22.55 3.73
CA THR A 74 5.70 22.80 2.81
C THR A 74 5.69 24.23 2.27
N LYS A 75 4.52 24.87 2.22
CA LYS A 75 4.36 26.28 1.83
C LYS A 75 3.39 26.99 2.77
N ASP A 76 3.69 28.24 3.08
CA ASP A 76 2.75 29.09 3.82
C ASP A 76 1.56 29.52 2.95
N ALA A 77 0.59 30.21 3.56
CA ALA A 77 -0.62 30.65 2.88
C ALA A 77 -0.33 31.61 1.71
N ALA A 78 0.63 32.52 1.88
CA ALA A 78 0.93 33.55 0.90
C ALA A 78 1.67 32.97 -0.32
N GLN A 79 2.62 32.07 -0.10
CA GLN A 79 3.27 31.30 -1.15
C GLN A 79 2.26 30.46 -1.94
N THR A 80 1.42 29.71 -1.23
CA THR A 80 0.38 28.87 -1.85
C THR A 80 -0.60 29.71 -2.67
N ALA A 81 -1.07 30.83 -2.14
CA ALA A 81 -1.99 31.72 -2.86
C ALA A 81 -1.37 32.26 -4.17
N ARG A 82 -0.09 32.60 -4.17
CA ARG A 82 0.62 33.03 -5.38
C ARG A 82 0.73 31.91 -6.42
N ASP A 83 1.14 30.72 -5.99
CA ASP A 83 1.32 29.56 -6.90
C ASP A 83 0.02 29.17 -7.62
N TYR A 84 -1.13 29.41 -6.96
CA TYR A 84 -2.46 29.09 -7.48
C TYR A 84 -3.18 30.28 -8.14
N ASN A 85 -2.55 31.45 -8.22
CA ASN A 85 -3.19 32.70 -8.65
C ASN A 85 -4.53 32.95 -7.92
N TYR A 86 -4.54 32.68 -6.62
CA TYR A 86 -5.75 32.73 -5.80
C TYR A 86 -6.25 34.17 -5.61
N THR A 87 -7.57 34.33 -5.66
CA THR A 87 -8.27 35.57 -5.30
C THR A 87 -9.30 35.28 -4.19
N PRO A 88 -9.51 36.20 -3.23
CA PRO A 88 -10.46 35.99 -2.13
C PRO A 88 -11.90 35.65 -2.59
N ALA A 89 -12.29 36.10 -3.79
CA ALA A 89 -13.60 35.82 -4.38
C ALA A 89 -13.85 34.32 -4.66
N GLN A 90 -12.81 33.49 -4.73
CA GLN A 90 -12.93 32.04 -4.92
C GLN A 90 -13.38 31.31 -3.65
N GLY A 91 -13.31 31.96 -2.49
CA GLY A 91 -13.61 31.35 -1.19
C GLY A 91 -12.66 30.22 -0.85
N THR A 92 -13.11 29.23 -0.08
CA THR A 92 -12.28 28.08 0.30
C THR A 92 -12.01 27.17 -0.91
N VAL A 93 -10.73 26.82 -1.12
CA VAL A 93 -10.28 25.88 -2.15
C VAL A 93 -9.45 24.79 -1.49
N VAL A 94 -9.70 23.53 -1.85
CA VAL A 94 -8.83 22.41 -1.54
C VAL A 94 -8.49 21.68 -2.82
N GLN A 95 -7.20 21.49 -3.09
CA GLN A 95 -6.73 20.90 -4.34
C GLN A 95 -5.58 19.94 -4.05
N ILE A 96 -5.72 18.70 -4.49
CA ILE A 96 -4.63 17.71 -4.44
C ILE A 96 -3.72 17.93 -5.65
N GLU A 97 -2.43 18.14 -5.36
CA GLU A 97 -1.35 18.31 -6.33
C GLU A 97 -0.82 16.96 -6.79
N ASP A 98 -0.54 16.07 -5.84
CA ASP A 98 0.04 14.77 -6.12
C ASP A 98 -0.42 13.71 -5.11
N VAL A 99 -0.46 12.48 -5.59
CA VAL A 99 -0.64 11.27 -4.78
C VAL A 99 0.31 10.23 -5.33
N ARG A 100 1.15 9.66 -4.47
CA ARG A 100 2.13 8.66 -4.88
C ARG A 100 2.39 7.60 -3.84
N MET A 101 2.84 6.44 -4.33
CA MET A 101 3.39 5.37 -3.52
C MET A 101 4.91 5.53 -3.51
N GLU A 102 5.52 5.45 -2.33
CA GLU A 102 6.97 5.46 -2.18
C GLU A 102 7.44 4.17 -1.47
N PRO A 103 8.21 3.30 -2.14
CA PRO A 103 8.54 3.32 -3.58
C PRO A 103 7.33 2.98 -4.48
N ALA A 104 7.34 3.45 -5.73
CA ALA A 104 6.27 3.18 -6.69
C ALA A 104 6.13 1.69 -7.09
N THR A 105 7.21 0.91 -6.90
CA THR A 105 7.18 -0.55 -6.95
C THR A 105 7.27 -1.09 -5.53
N VAL A 106 6.14 -1.56 -5.02
CA VAL A 106 5.98 -2.10 -3.67
C VAL A 106 6.49 -3.54 -3.65
N ARG A 107 7.35 -3.81 -2.68
CA ARG A 107 7.73 -5.17 -2.29
C ARG A 107 6.93 -5.56 -1.04
N PRO A 108 6.05 -6.56 -1.11
CA PRO A 108 5.34 -7.07 0.06
C PRO A 108 6.28 -7.39 1.24
N GLY A 109 5.86 -7.02 2.45
CA GLY A 109 6.63 -7.14 3.68
C GLY A 109 7.66 -6.03 3.92
N ALA A 110 7.98 -5.21 2.92
CA ALA A 110 8.77 -3.99 3.12
C ALA A 110 7.87 -2.81 3.51
N PRO A 111 8.37 -1.84 4.30
CA PRO A 111 7.67 -0.59 4.52
C PRO A 111 7.54 0.19 3.21
N SER A 112 6.42 0.89 3.07
CA SER A 112 6.13 1.80 1.97
C SER A 112 5.31 2.98 2.52
N LYS A 113 5.30 4.09 1.80
CA LYS A 113 4.59 5.31 2.20
C LYS A 113 3.55 5.68 1.16
N LEU A 114 2.38 6.08 1.65
CA LEU A 114 1.31 6.67 0.87
C LEU A 114 1.43 8.20 1.01
N VAL A 115 2.00 8.86 0.01
CA VAL A 115 2.27 10.29 0.05
C VAL A 115 1.18 11.06 -0.68
N MET A 116 0.78 12.19 -0.12
CA MET A 116 -0.23 13.08 -0.68
C MET A 116 0.17 14.54 -0.46
N ASP A 117 0.20 15.30 -1.54
CA ASP A 117 0.48 16.74 -1.54
C ASP A 117 -0.79 17.49 -1.91
N TYR A 118 -1.17 18.48 -1.11
CA TYR A 118 -2.36 19.29 -1.40
C TYR A 118 -2.24 20.71 -0.87
N ALA A 119 -2.92 21.62 -1.56
CA ALA A 119 -3.10 23.00 -1.18
C ALA A 119 -4.48 23.21 -0.54
N LEU A 120 -4.50 24.03 0.51
CA LEU A 120 -5.69 24.59 1.13
C LEU A 120 -5.60 26.12 1.03
N LEU A 121 -6.60 26.75 0.46
CA LEU A 121 -6.66 28.21 0.29
C LEU A 121 -7.96 28.75 0.86
N ASP A 122 -7.91 29.95 1.42
CA ASP A 122 -9.06 30.69 1.90
C ASP A 122 -8.78 32.20 1.92
N SER A 123 -9.84 33.00 1.92
CA SER A 123 -9.77 34.46 2.05
C SER A 123 -9.18 34.91 3.39
N ASP A 124 -9.42 34.14 4.46
CA ASP A 124 -8.75 34.31 5.75
C ASP A 124 -7.65 33.24 5.91
N PRO A 125 -6.37 33.60 5.71
CA PRO A 125 -5.27 32.65 5.78
C PRO A 125 -5.01 32.11 7.20
N ALA A 126 -5.57 32.73 8.23
CA ALA A 126 -5.45 32.29 9.63
C ALA A 126 -6.61 31.38 10.07
N ARG A 127 -7.73 31.35 9.32
CA ARG A 127 -8.86 30.47 9.59
C ARG A 127 -8.39 29.02 9.66
N ARG A 128 -8.92 28.29 10.64
CA ARG A 128 -8.61 26.88 10.86
C ARG A 128 -9.76 25.99 10.40
N PHE A 129 -9.43 25.02 9.56
CA PHE A 129 -10.33 24.04 8.97
C PHE A 129 -10.13 22.67 9.62
N GLN A 130 -11.22 21.93 9.83
CA GLN A 130 -11.14 20.48 10.03
C GLN A 130 -10.96 19.82 8.66
N VAL A 131 -9.75 19.42 8.34
CA VAL A 131 -9.41 18.74 7.09
C VAL A 131 -9.51 17.23 7.30
N ARG A 132 -10.28 16.55 6.44
CA ARG A 132 -10.43 15.09 6.44
C ARG A 132 -9.64 14.51 5.27
N GLU A 133 -8.65 13.68 5.57
CA GLU A 133 -7.77 13.05 4.59
C GLU A 133 -8.00 11.55 4.54
N LYS A 134 -8.25 11.00 3.35
CA LYS A 134 -8.45 9.56 3.14
C LYS A 134 -7.56 9.05 2.01
N ARG A 135 -6.99 7.86 2.19
CA ARG A 135 -6.25 7.10 1.18
C ARG A 135 -6.97 5.80 0.89
N ILE A 136 -7.12 5.46 -0.38
CA ILE A 136 -7.87 4.28 -0.82
C ILE A 136 -7.01 3.47 -1.78
N ILE A 137 -6.77 2.21 -1.44
CA ILE A 137 -6.12 1.26 -2.33
C ILE A 137 -7.19 0.55 -3.14
N LYS A 138 -7.01 0.52 -4.45
CA LYS A 138 -7.97 -0.03 -5.41
C LYS A 138 -7.30 -1.06 -6.33
N SER A 139 -8.12 -1.95 -6.88
CA SER A 139 -7.77 -2.77 -8.03
C SER A 139 -8.97 -2.84 -8.97
N ASN A 140 -8.74 -2.69 -10.28
CA ASN A 140 -9.79 -2.70 -11.31
C ASN A 140 -10.98 -1.77 -10.96
N ASN A 141 -10.68 -0.55 -10.52
CA ASN A 141 -11.64 0.47 -10.07
C ASN A 141 -12.48 0.12 -8.82
N ARG A 142 -12.23 -1.02 -8.17
CA ARG A 142 -12.88 -1.40 -6.91
C ARG A 142 -12.00 -1.02 -5.71
N SER A 143 -12.58 -0.37 -4.71
CA SER A 143 -11.92 -0.11 -3.43
C SER A 143 -11.66 -1.42 -2.69
N LEU A 144 -10.41 -1.66 -2.33
CA LEU A 144 -9.99 -2.85 -1.58
C LEU A 144 -9.74 -2.52 -0.12
N LYS A 145 -9.13 -1.36 0.17
CA LYS A 145 -8.83 -0.91 1.53
C LYS A 145 -8.91 0.61 1.61
N GLU A 146 -9.63 1.11 2.60
CA GLU A 146 -9.60 2.52 2.98
C GLU A 146 -8.69 2.71 4.21
N ILE A 147 -7.97 3.82 4.23
CA ILE A 147 -7.08 4.24 5.32
C ILE A 147 -7.48 5.68 5.68
N GLY A 148 -7.92 5.86 6.93
CA GLY A 148 -8.48 7.12 7.44
C GLY A 148 -10.01 7.09 7.58
N PRO A 149 -10.67 8.26 7.70
CA PRO A 149 -10.08 9.58 7.51
C PRO A 149 -9.17 9.99 8.67
N ALA A 150 -7.99 10.53 8.37
CA ALA A 150 -7.25 11.33 9.33
C ALA A 150 -7.89 12.72 9.39
N VAL A 151 -8.21 13.21 10.58
CA VAL A 151 -8.79 14.55 10.78
C VAL A 151 -7.73 15.46 11.38
N LYS A 152 -7.41 16.55 10.70
CA LYS A 152 -6.36 17.50 11.09
C LYS A 152 -6.89 18.93 11.05
N THR A 153 -6.52 19.71 12.05
CA THR A 153 -6.81 21.15 12.05
C THR A 153 -5.72 21.88 11.29
N ARG A 154 -6.07 22.57 10.20
CA ARG A 154 -5.11 23.24 9.30
C ARG A 154 -5.55 24.65 8.95
N SER A 155 -4.61 25.52 8.65
CA SER A 155 -4.89 26.82 8.01
C SER A 155 -4.43 26.81 6.55
N ALA A 156 -4.67 27.87 5.79
CA ALA A 156 -4.31 27.92 4.39
C ALA A 156 -2.80 27.66 4.17
N GLY A 157 -2.42 26.89 3.16
CA GLY A 157 -1.04 26.49 2.86
C GLY A 157 -0.98 25.20 2.06
N THR A 158 0.23 24.80 1.65
CA THR A 158 0.47 23.48 1.04
C THR A 158 0.99 22.52 2.10
N TYR A 159 0.46 21.30 2.06
CA TYR A 159 0.78 20.22 2.98
C TYR A 159 1.22 18.98 2.21
N THR A 160 2.29 18.35 2.70
CA THR A 160 2.69 17.00 2.34
C THR A 160 2.37 16.09 3.49
N THR A 161 1.63 15.01 3.24
CA THR A 161 1.28 14.02 4.26
C THR A 161 1.71 12.62 3.83
N GLU A 162 2.30 11.89 4.76
CA GLU A 162 2.86 10.56 4.54
C GLU A 162 2.22 9.58 5.52
N GLN A 163 1.69 8.48 5.02
CA GLN A 163 1.20 7.38 5.84
C GLN A 163 2.07 6.15 5.57
N GLU A 164 2.82 5.70 6.57
CA GLU A 164 3.56 4.44 6.46
C GLU A 164 2.58 3.26 6.46
N VAL A 165 2.87 2.27 5.62
CA VAL A 165 2.17 0.99 5.55
C VAL A 165 3.16 -0.15 5.29
N VAL A 166 2.81 -1.35 5.77
CA VAL A 166 3.48 -2.59 5.37
C VAL A 166 2.43 -3.50 4.74
N PHE A 167 2.61 -3.79 3.45
CA PHE A 167 1.75 -4.72 2.74
C PHE A 167 2.08 -6.16 3.16
N PRO A 168 1.07 -7.02 3.34
CA PRO A 168 1.31 -8.41 3.72
C PRO A 168 1.98 -9.18 2.57
N SER A 169 2.82 -10.16 2.92
CA SER A 169 3.65 -10.93 1.96
C SER A 169 2.86 -11.71 0.90
N ASN A 170 1.57 -11.94 1.14
CA ASN A 170 0.67 -12.68 0.28
C ASN A 170 -0.26 -11.79 -0.56
N LEU A 171 -0.04 -10.46 -0.55
CA LEU A 171 -0.72 -9.58 -1.50
C LEU A 171 -0.42 -10.06 -2.93
N PRO A 172 -1.44 -10.29 -3.79
CA PRO A 172 -1.20 -10.66 -5.17
C PRO A 172 -0.34 -9.64 -5.91
N GLU A 173 0.52 -10.12 -6.80
CA GLU A 173 1.30 -9.25 -7.68
C GLU A 173 0.40 -8.60 -8.75
N GLY A 174 0.79 -7.41 -9.19
CA GLY A 174 0.12 -6.69 -10.26
C GLY A 174 -0.05 -5.20 -9.99
N ALA A 175 -0.84 -4.57 -10.86
CA ALA A 175 -1.12 -3.15 -10.80
C ALA A 175 -2.26 -2.83 -9.82
N TYR A 176 -2.00 -1.85 -8.97
CA TYR A 176 -2.97 -1.29 -8.03
C TYR A 176 -3.05 0.22 -8.25
N ALA A 177 -4.12 0.83 -7.73
CA ALA A 177 -4.25 2.27 -7.70
C ALA A 177 -4.30 2.79 -6.26
N LEU A 178 -3.66 3.93 -6.02
CA LEU A 178 -3.77 4.70 -4.80
C LEU A 178 -4.57 5.96 -5.10
N ARG A 179 -5.71 6.13 -4.44
CA ARG A 179 -6.54 7.34 -4.52
C ARG A 179 -6.43 8.13 -3.22
N GLY A 180 -5.99 9.37 -3.32
CA GLY A 180 -6.05 10.36 -2.25
C GLY A 180 -7.37 11.14 -2.34
N GLN A 181 -7.94 11.46 -1.18
CA GLN A 181 -9.09 12.34 -1.03
C GLN A 181 -8.84 13.29 0.14
N VAL A 182 -9.12 14.57 -0.09
CA VAL A 182 -9.05 15.61 0.94
C VAL A 182 -10.37 16.38 0.91
N GLU A 183 -10.93 16.63 2.08
CA GLU A 183 -12.13 17.43 2.27
C GLU A 183 -11.89 18.53 3.31
N ALA A 184 -12.34 19.76 3.00
CA ALA A 184 -12.30 20.91 3.90
C ALA A 184 -13.47 21.85 3.57
N ASP A 185 -14.23 22.29 4.58
CA ASP A 185 -15.36 23.23 4.43
C ASP A 185 -16.40 22.80 3.37
N GLY A 186 -16.70 21.50 3.29
CA GLY A 186 -17.63 20.94 2.29
C GLY A 186 -17.07 20.88 0.86
N ARG A 187 -15.83 21.35 0.62
CA ARG A 187 -15.11 21.17 -0.64
C ARG A 187 -14.30 19.89 -0.58
N SER A 188 -14.19 19.19 -1.70
CA SER A 188 -13.43 17.95 -1.81
C SER A 188 -12.58 17.95 -3.08
N SER A 189 -11.38 17.38 -2.97
CA SER A 189 -10.51 17.06 -4.10
C SER A 189 -10.06 15.61 -4.02
N SER A 190 -9.85 14.99 -5.18
CA SER A 190 -9.32 13.62 -5.27
C SER A 190 -8.38 13.47 -6.45
N ARG A 191 -7.32 12.68 -6.27
CA ARG A 191 -6.39 12.28 -7.32
C ARG A 191 -6.04 10.81 -7.15
N GLU A 192 -5.77 10.12 -8.26
CA GLU A 192 -5.44 8.70 -8.29
C GLU A 192 -4.14 8.49 -9.08
N THR A 193 -3.32 7.55 -8.62
CA THR A 193 -2.10 7.11 -9.30
C THR A 193 -2.01 5.59 -9.30
N LEU A 194 -1.14 5.03 -10.14
CA LEU A 194 -0.85 3.60 -10.17
C LEU A 194 0.43 3.27 -9.42
N PHE A 195 0.48 2.10 -8.82
CA PHE A 195 1.69 1.49 -8.28
C PHE A 195 1.69 -0.01 -8.58
N GLN A 196 2.88 -0.61 -8.58
CA GLN A 196 3.05 -2.02 -8.88
C GLN A 196 3.40 -2.79 -7.62
N VAL A 197 2.82 -3.97 -7.45
CA VAL A 197 3.25 -4.95 -6.44
C VAL A 197 4.02 -6.04 -7.17
N VAL A 198 5.30 -6.18 -6.82
CA VAL A 198 6.20 -7.16 -7.42
C VAL A 198 6.89 -7.96 -6.33
N ARG A 199 6.94 -9.28 -6.49
CA ARG A 199 7.81 -10.13 -5.69
C ARG A 199 9.09 -10.30 -6.49
N LEU A 200 10.16 -9.64 -6.04
CA LEU A 200 11.46 -9.92 -6.62
C LEU A 200 11.76 -11.40 -6.39
N PRO A 201 12.30 -12.13 -7.39
CA PRO A 201 12.86 -13.44 -7.14
C PRO A 201 13.85 -13.27 -6.00
N GLY A 202 13.71 -14.08 -4.94
CA GLY A 202 14.60 -14.01 -3.79
C GLY A 202 16.03 -13.97 -4.29
N SER A 203 16.82 -13.01 -3.80
CA SER A 203 18.26 -13.01 -4.04
C SER A 203 18.74 -14.43 -3.75
N PRO A 204 19.32 -15.17 -4.71
CA PRO A 204 19.97 -16.39 -4.35
C PRO A 204 21.13 -15.95 -3.44
N GLU A 205 21.12 -16.33 -2.17
CA GLU A 205 22.33 -16.50 -1.38
C GLU A 205 23.17 -17.63 -1.98
N ARG A 206 23.57 -17.46 -3.25
CA ARG A 206 24.50 -18.30 -3.98
C ARG A 206 25.29 -17.42 -4.95
N TYR A 207 25.91 -16.38 -4.44
CA TYR A 207 27.27 -16.14 -4.88
C TYR A 207 28.13 -17.08 -4.06
N ALA A 208 28.25 -18.32 -4.56
CA ALA A 208 29.37 -19.17 -4.18
C ALA A 208 30.62 -18.32 -4.43
N PHE A 209 31.40 -18.08 -3.38
CA PHE A 209 32.77 -17.65 -3.52
C PHE A 209 33.44 -18.61 -4.49
N LEU A 210 33.77 -18.14 -5.69
CA LEU A 210 34.71 -18.83 -6.56
C LEU A 210 35.99 -18.99 -5.73
N PRO A 211 36.47 -20.23 -5.48
CA PRO A 211 37.80 -20.39 -4.90
C PRO A 211 38.78 -19.82 -5.93
N ILE A 212 39.41 -18.71 -5.57
CA ILE A 212 40.56 -18.17 -6.28
C ILE A 212 41.61 -19.29 -6.26
N HIS A 213 41.91 -19.81 -7.45
CA HIS A 213 43.05 -20.68 -7.69
C HIS A 213 44.31 -19.89 -7.34
N GLU A 214 44.87 -20.08 -6.14
CA GLU A 214 46.24 -19.64 -5.87
C GLU A 214 47.21 -20.63 -6.52
N VAL A 215 47.81 -20.16 -7.60
CA VAL A 215 49.00 -20.72 -8.22
C VAL A 215 50.20 -20.33 -7.37
N GLY A 216 50.73 -21.32 -6.63
CA GLY A 216 52.15 -21.57 -6.39
C GLY A 216 53.00 -20.52 -5.63
N TYR A 217 53.53 -20.94 -4.47
CA TYR A 217 54.95 -20.74 -4.16
C TYR A 217 55.47 -21.81 -3.18
N ARG A 218 56.62 -22.40 -3.52
CA ARG A 218 57.41 -23.35 -2.71
C ARG A 218 58.22 -22.62 -1.64
N ALA A 219 58.33 -23.20 -0.44
CA ALA A 219 59.56 -23.28 0.39
C ALA A 219 59.26 -24.24 1.56
N ALA A 220 59.87 -25.44 1.59
CA ALA A 220 61.13 -25.80 2.26
C ALA A 220 60.96 -26.09 3.77
N CYS A 221 61.35 -27.33 4.15
CA CYS A 221 61.46 -27.89 5.51
C CYS A 221 62.42 -27.08 6.42
N PRO A 222 62.54 -27.38 7.74
CA PRO A 222 62.90 -28.70 8.31
C PRO A 222 61.73 -29.47 8.94
#